data_AF-A0A453GRN5-F1
#
_entry.id   AF-A0A453GRN5-F1
#
_cell.length_a   1.000
_cell.length_b   1.000
_cell.length_c   1.000
_cell.angle_alpha   90.00
_cell.angle_beta   90.00
_cell.angle_gamma   90.00
#
_symmetry.space_group_name_H-M   'P 1'
#
loop_
_entity.id
_entity.type
_entity.pdbx_description
1 polymer ?
#
loop_
_entity_poly.entity_id
_entity_poly.type
_entity_poly.pdbx_seq_one_letter_code
_entity_poly.pdbx_strand_id
1 'polypeptide(L)'
;MAAEAGVKKMILLKSSNGEGFQVEEAVAIESQTIRHMIEDDCADNGIPLPNVDSKILAKVIEYCKKHVQLYRRRRRGPQEL
;
A
#
# COMPACT_ATOMS: atom_id res chain seq x y z
N MET A 1 16.33 -24.71 -3.73
CA MET A 1 15.18 -24.57 -2.81
C MET A 1 14.32 -23.44 -3.33
N ALA A 2 13.01 -23.66 -3.39
CA ALA A 2 12.03 -22.89 -4.18
C ALA A 2 12.07 -21.38 -3.89
N ALA A 3 12.17 -20.58 -4.95
CA ALA A 3 11.67 -19.22 -4.91
C ALA A 3 10.14 -19.34 -4.96
N GLU A 4 9.50 -19.40 -3.79
CA GLU A 4 8.06 -19.19 -3.71
C GLU A 4 7.80 -17.80 -4.28
N ALA A 5 7.16 -17.76 -5.45
CA ALA A 5 6.58 -16.55 -6.00
C ALA A 5 5.46 -16.14 -5.05
N GLY A 6 5.84 -15.43 -3.97
CA GLY A 6 4.93 -14.98 -2.93
C GLY A 6 3.77 -14.25 -3.58
N VAL A 7 2.57 -14.75 -3.36
CA VAL A 7 1.32 -14.13 -3.81
C VAL A 7 1.32 -12.70 -3.29
N LYS A 8 1.53 -11.74 -4.20
CA LYS A 8 1.44 -10.32 -3.87
C LYS A 8 -0.04 -10.02 -3.67
N LYS A 9 -0.49 -10.01 -2.41
CA LYS A 9 -1.85 -9.60 -2.09
C LYS A 9 -2.02 -8.17 -2.57
N MET A 10 -3.01 -7.96 -3.44
CA MET A 10 -3.37 -6.64 -3.94
C MET A 10 -4.60 -6.15 -3.21
N ILE A 11 -4.56 -4.91 -2.77
CA ILE A 11 -5.71 -4.26 -2.16
C ILE A 11 -6.25 -3.19 -3.11
N LEU A 12 -7.56 -2.98 -3.05
CA LEU A 12 -8.23 -1.92 -3.78
C LEU A 12 -8.40 -0.72 -2.85
N LEU A 13 -7.82 0.42 -3.19
CA LEU A 13 -8.04 1.71 -2.52
C LEU A 13 -9.04 2.51 -3.32
N LYS A 14 -10.12 2.99 -2.71
CA LYS A 14 -11.14 3.79 -3.39
C LYS A 14 -11.02 5.24 -2.97
N SER A 15 -10.79 6.15 -3.90
CA SER A 15 -10.74 7.59 -3.61
C SER A 15 -12.13 8.17 -3.33
N SER A 16 -12.15 9.40 -2.82
CA SER A 16 -13.34 10.18 -2.51
C SER A 16 -14.30 10.33 -3.70
N ASN A 17 -13.75 10.37 -4.91
CA ASN A 17 -14.48 10.47 -6.17
C ASN A 17 -14.94 9.11 -6.74
N GLY A 18 -14.73 8.02 -5.99
CA GLY A 18 -15.15 6.67 -6.37
C GLY A 18 -14.19 5.92 -7.28
N GLU A 19 -13.06 6.50 -7.68
CA GLU A 19 -12.04 5.78 -8.46
C GLU A 19 -11.30 4.73 -7.62
N GLY A 20 -11.11 3.54 -8.18
CA GLY A 20 -10.41 2.44 -7.53
C GLY A 20 -8.96 2.31 -7.99
N PHE A 21 -8.04 2.16 -7.05
CA PHE A 21 -6.61 2.01 -7.27
C PHE A 21 -6.14 0.68 -6.69
N GLN A 22 -5.66 -0.20 -7.56
CA GLN A 22 -5.13 -1.49 -7.14
C GLN A 22 -3.64 -1.36 -6.81
N VAL A 23 -3.28 -1.69 -5.57
CA VAL A 23 -1.90 -1.58 -5.06
C VAL A 23 -1.49 -2.81 -4.29
N GLU A 24 -0.20 -3.10 -4.27
CA GLU A 24 0.34 -4.19 -3.45
C GLU A 24 0.11 -3.89 -1.97
N GLU A 25 -0.37 -4.88 -1.21
CA GLU A 25 -0.57 -4.79 0.23
C GLU A 25 0.72 -4.31 0.91
N ALA A 26 1.89 -4.81 0.50
CA ALA A 26 3.19 -4.38 1.01
C ALA A 26 3.48 -2.87 0.83
N VAL A 27 2.92 -2.24 -0.20
CA VAL A 27 3.04 -0.80 -0.45
C VAL A 27 2.01 -0.03 0.38
N ALA A 28 0.83 -0.60 0.54
CA ALA A 28 -0.24 0.01 1.31
C ALA A 28 0.00 -0.02 2.83
N ILE A 29 0.54 -1.11 3.36
CA ILE A 29 0.83 -1.27 4.80
C ILE A 29 1.94 -0.32 5.30
N GLU A 30 2.72 0.28 4.40
CA GLU A 30 3.64 1.38 4.76
C GLU A 30 2.87 2.59 5.31
N SER A 31 1.63 2.78 4.86
CA SER A 31 0.72 3.74 5.47
C SER A 31 0.02 3.07 6.65
N GLN A 32 0.36 3.49 7.86
CA GLN A 32 -0.28 2.98 9.08
C GLN A 32 -1.81 3.15 9.03
N THR A 33 -2.31 4.23 8.44
CA THR A 33 -3.75 4.47 8.27
C THR A 33 -4.40 3.39 7.42
N ILE A 34 -3.78 3.01 6.31
CA ILE A 34 -4.30 1.99 5.41
C ILE A 34 -4.14 0.60 6.06
N ARG A 35 -3.04 0.36 6.76
CA ARG A 35 -2.83 -0.88 7.51
C ARG A 35 -3.95 -1.15 8.52
N HIS A 36 -4.27 -0.19 9.38
CA HIS A 36 -5.37 -0.34 10.33
C HIS A 36 -6.70 -0.61 9.62
N MET A 37 -6.95 0.06 8.49
CA MET A 37 -8.15 -0.19 7.70
C MET A 37 -8.22 -1.60 7.11
N ILE A 38 -7.08 -2.24 6.78
CA ILE A 38 -7.05 -3.65 6.31
C ILE A 38 -7.31 -4.62 7.48
N GLU A 39 -6.81 -4.29 8.66
CA GLU A 39 -6.96 -5.13 9.86
C GLU A 39 -8.39 -5.06 10.42
N ASP A 40 -9.03 -3.88 10.36
CA ASP A 40 -10.42 -3.67 10.80
C ASP A 40 -11.46 -4.06 9.74
N ASP A 41 -11.19 -3.81 8.45
CA ASP A 41 -12.12 -4.08 7.35
C ASP A 41 -11.67 -5.34 6.60
N CYS A 42 -12.40 -6.45 6.78
CA CYS A 42 -12.19 -7.69 6.03
C CYS A 42 -12.32 -7.36 4.53
N ALA A 43 -11.18 -7.16 3.87
CA ALA A 43 -11.01 -6.36 2.67
C ALA A 43 -11.56 -6.97 1.37
N ASP A 44 -12.80 -7.44 1.37
CA ASP A 44 -13.50 -7.95 0.19
C ASP A 44 -14.00 -6.80 -0.72
N ASN A 45 -14.26 -5.60 -0.17
CA ASN A 45 -14.85 -4.48 -0.91
C ASN A 45 -13.88 -3.30 -1.21
N GLY A 46 -12.63 -3.37 -0.74
CA GLY A 46 -11.64 -2.31 -0.89
C GLY A 46 -11.78 -1.17 0.12
N ILE A 47 -10.68 -0.48 0.40
CA ILE A 47 -10.56 0.52 1.47
C ILE A 47 -11.00 1.89 0.94
N PRO A 48 -12.10 2.47 1.46
CA PRO A 48 -12.54 3.79 1.08
C PRO A 48 -11.69 4.88 1.73
N LEU A 49 -11.21 5.83 0.92
CA LEU A 49 -10.49 7.02 1.32
C LEU A 49 -11.34 8.26 0.98
N PRO A 50 -12.36 8.58 1.79
CA PRO A 50 -13.34 9.62 1.47
C PRO A 50 -12.75 11.04 1.44
N ASN A 51 -11.55 11.24 1.99
CA ASN A 51 -10.86 12.54 2.05
C ASN A 51 -9.72 12.67 1.03
N VAL A 52 -9.52 11.68 0.15
CA VAL A 52 -8.41 11.65 -0.80
C VAL A 52 -8.92 11.56 -2.23
N ASP A 53 -8.69 12.61 -3.01
CA ASP A 53 -8.94 12.60 -4.45
C ASP A 53 -8.04 11.61 -5.19
N SER A 54 -8.51 11.09 -6.32
CA SER A 54 -7.76 10.13 -7.14
C SER A 54 -6.37 10.60 -7.55
N LYS A 55 -6.23 11.89 -7.91
CA LYS A 55 -4.93 12.51 -8.25
C LYS A 55 -3.95 12.51 -7.08
N ILE A 56 -4.46 12.73 -5.86
CA ILE A 56 -3.65 12.71 -4.65
C ILE A 56 -3.32 11.26 -4.29
N LEU A 57 -4.30 10.37 -4.37
CA LEU A 57 -4.12 8.94 -4.12
C LEU A 57 -3.04 8.35 -5.04
N ALA A 58 -3.04 8.69 -6.33
CA ALA A 58 -1.99 8.28 -7.26
C ALA A 58 -0.58 8.72 -6.81
N LYS A 59 -0.44 9.97 -6.32
CA LYS A 59 0.84 10.46 -5.79
C LYS A 59 1.25 9.76 -4.50
N VAL A 60 0.30 9.48 -3.60
CA VAL A 60 0.54 8.73 -2.36
C VAL A 60 1.02 7.32 -2.69
N ILE A 61 0.37 6.64 -3.64
CA ILE A 61 0.75 5.30 -4.08
C ILE A 61 2.16 5.32 -4.68
N GLU A 62 2.49 6.31 -5.52
CA GLU A 62 3.84 6.46 -6.05
C GLU A 62 4.88 6.67 -4.94
N TYR A 63 4.56 7.51 -3.96
CA TYR A 63 5.40 7.74 -2.79
C TYR A 63 5.63 6.46 -2.00
N CYS A 64 4.58 5.72 -1.65
CA CYS A 64 4.66 4.44 -0.96
C CYS A 64 5.51 3.43 -1.76
N LYS A 65 5.32 3.33 -3.08
CA LYS A 65 6.13 2.45 -3.95
C LYS A 65 7.61 2.80 -3.89
N LYS A 66 7.94 4.10 -4.00
CA LYS A 66 9.33 4.58 -3.87
C LYS A 66 9.89 4.29 -2.48
N HIS A 67 9.10 4.48 -1.44
CA HIS A 67 9.53 4.27 -0.07
C HIS A 67 9.84 2.80 0.21
N VAL A 68 8.99 1.87 -0.21
CA VAL A 68 9.27 0.41 -0.14
C VAL A 68 10.54 0.05 -0.90
N GLN A 69 10.75 0.61 -2.09
CA GLN A 69 11.96 0.34 -2.88
C GLN A 69 13.22 0.90 -2.21
N LEU A 70 13.14 2.10 -1.62
CA LEU A 70 14.24 2.70 -0.86
C LEU A 70 14.54 1.90 0.41
N TYR A 71 13.52 1.47 1.15
CA TYR A 71 13.69 0.66 2.36
C TYR A 71 14.21 -0.74 2.04
N ARG A 72 13.76 -1.38 0.95
CA ARG A 72 14.34 -2.65 0.48
C ARG A 72 15.80 -2.50 0.07
N ARG A 73 16.20 -1.36 -0.48
CA ARG A 73 17.62 -1.06 -0.77
C ARG A 73 18.42 -0.78 0.50
N ARG A 74 17.82 -0.17 1.52
CA ARG A 74 18.47 0.09 2.81
C ARG A 74 18.58 -1.12 3.71
N ARG A 75 17.79 -2.19 3.54
CA ARG A 75 18.01 -3.47 4.25
C ARG A 75 19.26 -4.27 3.81
N ARG A 76 20.13 -3.67 3.00
CA ARG A 76 21.55 -4.07 2.88
C ARG A 76 22.50 -3.22 3.76
N GLY A 77 21.97 -2.47 4.71
CA GLY A 77 22.68 -1.70 5.74
C GLY A 77 21.84 -1.56 7.02
N PRO A 78 22.47 -1.31 8.19
CA PRO A 78 21.80 -1.33 9.48
C PRO A 78 20.76 -0.20 9.62
N GLN A 79 19.71 -0.52 10.36
CA GLN A 79 18.53 0.31 10.64
C GLN A 79 18.84 1.34 11.75
N GLU A 80 18.75 2.64 11.46
CA GLU A 80 18.63 3.76 12.42
C GLU A 80 17.75 4.83 11.72
N LEU A 81 16.72 5.47 12.29
CA LEU A 81 16.15 5.55 13.63
C LEU A 81 14.62 5.69 13.45
#